data_AF-Q0A7C4-F1
#
_entry.id   AF-Q0A7C4-F1
#
_cell.length_a   1.000
_cell.length_b   1.000
_cell.length_c   1.000
_cell.angle_alpha   90.00
_cell.angle_beta   90.00
_cell.angle_gamma   90.00
#
_symmetry.space_group_name_H-M   'P 1'
#
loop_
_entity.id
_entity.type
_entity.pdbx_description
1 polymer ?
#
loop_
_entity_poly.entity_id
_entity_poly.type
_entity_poly.pdbx_seq_one_letter_code
_entity_poly.pdbx_strand_id
1 'polypeptide(L)'
;MPSGLQPAVVGALMRYLVRVGESNLSHDQVTPLQWIALNYFAIANPASRTVSGFAAYNATSKGTASQVVNVLERRGLVSKTRSSEDGRSTRITVTESGARALRDHPENRLNEAIGHLPPADQAALERIVSGLLTELETDNPQLTVGTCHDCSCLGANGKDEAFYCWRKEQTLQRKDLNQICIQHEPVADR
;
A
#
# COMPACT_ATOMS: atom_id res chain seq x y z
N MET A 1 -12.10 -38.75 -0.27
CA MET A 1 -12.19 -37.28 -0.41
C MET A 1 -10.86 -36.72 0.07
N PRO A 2 -10.07 -35.99 -0.71
CA PRO A 2 -8.90 -35.32 -0.17
C PRO A 2 -9.39 -34.14 0.68
N SER A 3 -9.70 -34.40 1.95
CA SER A 3 -10.10 -33.41 2.93
C SER A 3 -8.84 -32.81 3.55
N GLY A 4 -8.29 -31.80 2.88
CA GLY A 4 -7.16 -31.03 3.39
C GLY A 4 -6.77 -29.92 2.43
N LEU A 5 -6.45 -28.75 2.97
CA LEU A 5 -5.80 -27.68 2.23
C LEU A 5 -4.53 -28.23 1.57
N GLN A 6 -4.36 -28.06 0.26
CA GLN A 6 -3.13 -28.42 -0.44
C GLN A 6 -2.28 -27.16 -0.64
N PRO A 7 -1.18 -26.96 0.12
CA PRO A 7 -0.40 -25.72 0.06
C PRO A 7 0.08 -25.36 -1.35
N ALA A 8 0.49 -26.36 -2.13
CA ALA A 8 0.94 -26.17 -3.51
C ALA A 8 -0.17 -25.62 -4.43
N VAL A 9 -1.40 -26.09 -4.26
CA VAL A 9 -2.56 -25.62 -5.05
C VAL A 9 -2.93 -24.20 -4.63
N VAL A 10 -2.99 -23.91 -3.33
CA VAL A 10 -3.29 -22.56 -2.82
C VAL A 10 -2.28 -21.54 -3.34
N GLY A 11 -0.98 -21.85 -3.25
CA GLY A 11 0.07 -20.97 -3.77
C GLY A 11 -0.03 -20.75 -5.29
N ALA A 12 -0.42 -21.78 -6.06
CA ALA A 12 -0.65 -21.62 -7.49
C ALA A 12 -1.87 -20.73 -7.80
N LEU A 13 -2.96 -20.91 -7.06
CA LEU A 13 -4.16 -20.07 -7.17
C LEU A 13 -3.88 -18.61 -6.81
N MET A 14 -3.11 -18.34 -5.75
CA MET A 14 -2.73 -16.98 -5.37
C MET A 14 -1.92 -16.28 -6.48
N ARG A 15 -0.92 -16.96 -7.07
CA ARG A 15 -0.16 -16.40 -8.21
C ARG A 15 -1.05 -16.14 -9.42
N TYR A 16 -1.98 -17.06 -9.72
CA TYR A 16 -2.91 -16.91 -10.83
C TYR A 16 -3.90 -15.76 -10.59
N LEU A 17 -4.39 -15.60 -9.34
CA LEU A 17 -5.28 -14.52 -8.92
C LEU A 17 -4.63 -13.16 -9.18
N VAL A 18 -3.38 -12.96 -8.75
CA VAL A 18 -2.63 -11.72 -9.01
C VAL A 18 -2.51 -11.49 -10.52
N ARG A 19 -2.08 -12.50 -11.28
CA ARG A 19 -1.93 -12.39 -12.74
C ARG A 19 -3.22 -11.98 -13.46
N VAL A 20 -4.36 -12.56 -13.07
CA VAL A 20 -5.66 -12.24 -13.68
C VAL A 20 -6.20 -10.90 -13.19
N GLY A 21 -5.93 -10.52 -11.95
CA GLY A 21 -6.25 -9.20 -11.41
C GLY A 21 -5.48 -8.08 -12.11
N GLU A 22 -4.24 -8.34 -12.51
CA GLU A 22 -3.34 -7.37 -13.14
C GLU A 22 -3.28 -7.45 -14.68
N SER A 23 -4.08 -8.31 -15.32
CA SER A 23 -3.97 -8.55 -16.77
C SER A 23 -4.33 -7.34 -17.62
N ASN A 24 -5.02 -6.35 -17.05
CA ASN A 24 -5.51 -5.16 -17.74
C ASN A 24 -5.04 -3.86 -17.08
N LEU A 25 -3.83 -3.77 -16.53
CA LEU A 25 -3.36 -2.49 -15.96
C LEU A 25 -3.03 -1.41 -17.01
N SER A 26 -3.38 -1.61 -18.29
CA SER A 26 -3.05 -0.72 -19.39
C SER A 26 -4.31 -0.12 -20.00
N HIS A 27 -4.50 1.19 -19.78
CA HIS A 27 -5.51 2.01 -20.44
C HIS A 27 -4.82 3.09 -21.27
N ASP A 28 -5.46 3.58 -22.33
CA ASP A 28 -4.93 4.46 -23.39
C ASP A 28 -4.14 5.70 -22.93
N GLN A 29 -4.23 6.04 -21.65
CA GLN A 29 -3.55 7.19 -21.09
C GLN A 29 -2.52 6.84 -20.00
N VAL A 30 -2.53 5.69 -19.32
CA VAL A 30 -1.64 5.40 -18.17
C VAL A 30 -0.94 4.07 -18.37
N THR A 31 0.40 4.05 -18.31
CA THR A 31 1.15 2.80 -18.41
C THR A 31 0.98 1.96 -17.13
N PRO A 32 1.16 0.63 -17.18
CA PRO A 32 1.01 -0.23 -16.00
C PRO A 32 1.83 0.26 -14.79
N LEU A 33 3.08 0.68 -15.01
CA LEU A 33 3.93 1.17 -13.92
C LEU A 33 3.47 2.52 -13.35
N GLN A 34 2.91 3.40 -14.18
CA GLN A 34 2.30 4.65 -13.72
C GLN A 34 1.04 4.38 -12.90
N TRP A 35 0.25 3.39 -13.32
CA TRP A 35 -0.95 2.95 -12.61
C TRP A 35 -0.62 2.32 -11.25
N ILE A 36 0.37 1.42 -11.21
CA ILE A 36 0.89 0.82 -9.97
C ILE A 36 1.37 1.91 -9.00
N ALA A 37 2.13 2.90 -9.50
CA ALA A 37 2.57 4.02 -8.68
C ALA A 37 1.41 4.87 -8.16
N LEU A 38 0.43 5.19 -9.01
CA LEU A 38 -0.73 5.98 -8.61
C LEU A 38 -1.57 5.26 -7.55
N ASN A 39 -1.80 3.95 -7.71
CA ASN A 39 -2.48 3.11 -6.71
C ASN A 39 -1.72 3.09 -5.38
N TYR A 40 -0.40 2.86 -5.43
CA TYR A 40 0.43 2.88 -4.24
C TYR A 40 0.27 4.19 -3.46
N PHE A 41 0.36 5.35 -4.13
CA PHE A 41 0.22 6.63 -3.43
C PHE A 41 -1.21 6.90 -2.92
N ALA A 42 -2.24 6.27 -3.49
CA ALA A 42 -3.60 6.36 -2.99
C ALA A 42 -3.80 5.56 -1.68
N ILE A 43 -3.19 4.38 -1.59
CA ILE A 43 -3.39 3.46 -0.46
C ILE A 43 -2.31 3.54 0.62
N ALA A 44 -1.16 4.19 0.35
CA ALA A 44 -0.08 4.34 1.31
C ALA A 44 -0.37 5.46 2.33
N ASN A 45 0.12 5.32 3.55
CA ASN A 45 -0.01 6.34 4.59
C ASN A 45 0.93 7.55 4.35
N PRO A 46 0.77 8.69 5.06
CA PRO A 46 1.58 9.89 4.84
C PRO A 46 3.11 9.69 4.96
N ALA A 47 3.57 8.74 5.79
CA ALA A 47 5.00 8.42 5.94
C ALA A 47 5.54 7.57 4.77
N SER A 48 4.69 6.73 4.21
CA SER A 48 5.06 5.79 3.14
C SER A 48 4.97 6.43 1.76
N ARG A 49 4.20 7.53 1.61
CA ARG A 49 4.03 8.31 0.37
C ARG A 49 5.28 9.10 -0.05
N THR A 50 6.36 8.37 -0.33
CA THR A 50 7.65 8.91 -0.77
C THR A 50 8.16 8.13 -1.98
N VAL A 51 9.09 8.70 -2.74
CA VAL A 51 9.75 8.00 -3.85
C VAL A 51 10.46 6.73 -3.36
N SER A 52 11.14 6.82 -2.21
CA SER A 52 11.78 5.67 -1.57
C SER A 52 10.78 4.62 -1.11
N GLY A 53 9.61 5.04 -0.61
CA GLY A 53 8.58 4.11 -0.18
C GLY A 53 7.99 3.33 -1.35
N PHE A 54 7.68 4.03 -2.45
CA PHE A 54 7.23 3.40 -3.69
C PHE A 54 8.29 2.42 -4.23
N ALA A 55 9.56 2.82 -4.24
CA ALA A 55 10.67 2.00 -4.70
C ALA A 55 10.80 0.70 -3.89
N ALA A 56 10.73 0.80 -2.56
CA ALA A 56 10.84 -0.34 -1.66
C ALA A 56 9.64 -1.29 -1.79
N TYR A 57 8.41 -0.76 -1.78
CA TYR A 57 7.19 -1.56 -1.86
C TYR A 57 7.07 -2.33 -3.19
N ASN A 58 7.44 -1.70 -4.31
CA ASN A 58 7.29 -2.30 -5.64
C ASN A 58 8.58 -2.97 -6.15
N ALA A 59 9.56 -3.20 -5.27
CA ALA A 59 10.86 -3.79 -5.61
C ALA A 59 11.50 -3.16 -6.88
N THR A 60 11.44 -1.83 -6.99
CA THR A 60 11.97 -1.07 -8.14
C THR A 60 13.11 -0.14 -7.73
N SER A 61 13.90 0.33 -8.69
CA SER A 61 15.01 1.24 -8.40
C SER A 61 14.48 2.64 -8.01
N LYS A 62 15.22 3.37 -7.18
CA LYS A 62 14.92 4.79 -6.86
C LYS A 62 14.90 5.67 -8.12
N GLY A 63 15.73 5.34 -9.13
CA GLY A 63 15.75 6.04 -10.42
C GLY A 63 14.45 5.86 -11.18
N THR A 64 14.00 4.60 -11.33
CA THR A 64 12.72 4.24 -11.95
C THR A 64 11.55 4.88 -11.19
N ALA A 65 11.52 4.75 -9.87
CA ALA A 65 10.52 5.36 -9.00
C ALA A 65 10.42 6.89 -9.21
N SER A 66 11.57 7.57 -9.22
CA SER A 66 11.63 9.02 -9.45
C SER A 66 11.09 9.41 -10.82
N GLN A 67 11.48 8.68 -11.88
CA GLN A 67 11.00 8.93 -13.24
C GLN A 67 9.48 8.78 -13.35
N VAL A 68 8.91 7.72 -12.77
CA VAL A 68 7.45 7.48 -12.78
C VAL A 68 6.72 8.60 -12.05
N VAL A 69 7.20 8.97 -10.86
CA VAL A 69 6.62 10.07 -10.07
C VAL A 69 6.68 11.38 -10.83
N ASN A 70 7.80 11.69 -11.51
CA ASN A 70 7.94 12.89 -12.34
C ASN A 70 6.93 12.89 -13.50
N VAL A 71 6.66 11.74 -14.12
CA VAL A 71 5.65 11.62 -15.18
C VAL A 71 4.26 11.87 -14.62
N LEU A 72 3.89 11.22 -13.51
CA LEU A 72 2.59 11.41 -12.86
C LEU A 72 2.37 12.87 -12.45
N GLU A 73 3.40 13.54 -11.93
CA GLU A 73 3.35 14.94 -11.54
C GLU A 73 3.15 15.87 -12.75
N ARG A 74 3.92 15.68 -13.84
CA ARG A 74 3.73 16.45 -15.08
C ARG A 74 2.33 16.29 -15.67
N ARG A 75 1.69 15.16 -15.43
CA ARG A 75 0.32 14.87 -15.85
C ARG A 75 -0.73 15.39 -14.87
N GLY A 76 -0.31 16.01 -13.77
CA GLY A 76 -1.20 16.52 -12.73
C GLY A 76 -1.82 15.46 -11.84
N LEU A 77 -1.48 14.17 -11.99
CA LEU A 77 -2.10 13.06 -11.26
C LEU A 77 -1.62 12.98 -9.80
N VAL A 78 -0.41 13.45 -9.53
CA VAL A 78 0.15 13.60 -8.18
C VAL A 78 0.78 14.97 -8.01
N SER A 79 0.95 15.41 -6.77
CA SER A 79 1.73 16.59 -6.40
C SER A 79 2.85 16.23 -5.43
N LYS A 80 3.95 16.99 -5.50
CA LYS A 80 5.06 16.91 -4.54
C LYS A 80 5.00 18.08 -3.58
N THR A 81 5.06 17.75 -2.29
CA THR A 81 5.22 18.75 -1.24
C THR A 81 6.45 18.38 -0.42
N ARG A 82 7.34 19.34 -0.16
CA ARG A 82 8.41 19.13 0.83
C ARG A 82 7.76 18.81 2.16
N SER A 83 8.22 17.76 2.84
CA SER A 83 7.72 17.48 4.17
C SER A 83 8.09 18.64 5.09
N SER A 84 7.12 19.09 5.89
CA SER A 84 7.33 20.08 6.95
C SER A 84 8.13 19.49 8.12
N GLU A 85 8.17 18.16 8.25
CA GLU A 85 8.77 17.42 9.36
C GLU A 85 10.22 16.99 9.03
N ASP A 86 10.50 16.65 7.77
CA ASP A 86 11.84 16.38 7.25
C ASP A 86 12.01 17.07 5.89
N GLY A 87 12.62 18.25 5.91
CA GLY A 87 12.83 19.09 4.71
C GLY A 87 13.68 18.44 3.61
N ARG A 88 14.30 17.28 3.87
CA ARG A 88 15.00 16.47 2.85
C ARG A 88 14.09 15.47 2.14
N SER A 89 12.92 15.18 2.71
CA SER A 89 11.93 14.25 2.14
C SER A 89 10.82 14.98 1.38
N THR A 90 10.33 14.34 0.31
CA THR A 90 9.20 14.86 -0.49
C THR A 90 8.04 13.89 -0.34
N ARG A 91 6.90 14.41 0.14
CA ARG A 91 5.64 13.69 0.23
C ARG A 91 4.91 13.77 -1.10
N ILE A 92 4.48 12.63 -1.61
CA ILE A 92 3.70 12.50 -2.85
C ILE A 92 2.22 12.42 -2.47
N THR A 93 1.38 13.27 -3.06
CA THR A 93 -0.06 13.27 -2.78
C THR A 93 -0.82 13.07 -4.09
N VAL A 94 -1.77 12.13 -4.11
CA VAL A 94 -2.68 11.95 -5.25
C VAL A 94 -3.58 13.18 -5.34
N THR A 95 -3.66 13.80 -6.51
CA THR A 95 -4.55 14.95 -6.74
C THR A 95 -5.97 14.47 -7.02
N GLU A 96 -6.94 15.39 -7.07
CA GLU A 96 -8.30 15.03 -7.48
C GLU A 96 -8.34 14.44 -8.91
N SER A 97 -7.46 14.90 -9.81
CA SER A 97 -7.37 14.30 -11.15
C SER A 97 -6.80 12.88 -11.12
N GLY A 98 -5.82 12.61 -10.25
CA GLY A 98 -5.32 11.26 -10.00
C GLY A 98 -6.39 10.36 -9.39
N ALA A 99 -7.16 10.87 -8.43
CA ALA A 99 -8.26 10.13 -7.82
C ALA A 99 -9.38 9.81 -8.84
N ARG A 100 -9.71 10.73 -9.74
CA ARG A 100 -10.61 10.46 -10.87
C ARG A 100 -10.04 9.39 -11.79
N ALA A 101 -8.78 9.51 -12.19
CA ALA A 101 -8.12 8.51 -13.02
C ALA A 101 -8.14 7.11 -12.38
N LEU A 102 -8.05 7.02 -11.04
CA LEU A 102 -8.21 5.76 -10.31
C LEU A 102 -9.63 5.21 -10.34
N ARG A 103 -10.65 6.07 -10.25
CA ARG A 103 -12.07 5.66 -10.31
C ARG A 103 -12.50 5.24 -11.73
N ASP A 104 -12.03 5.98 -12.72
CA ASP A 104 -12.41 5.81 -14.13
C ASP A 104 -11.66 4.63 -14.80
N HIS A 105 -10.79 3.96 -14.06
CA HIS A 105 -10.05 2.79 -14.51
C HIS A 105 -10.57 1.55 -13.76
N PRO A 106 -11.72 0.99 -14.17
CA PRO A 106 -12.48 -0.07 -13.48
C PRO A 106 -11.82 -1.45 -13.50
N GLU A 107 -10.51 -1.51 -13.68
CA GLU A 107 -9.80 -2.77 -13.93
C GLU A 107 -9.02 -3.28 -12.72
N ASN A 108 -9.22 -2.67 -11.54
CA ASN A 108 -8.78 -3.31 -10.29
C ASN A 108 -9.75 -4.42 -9.88
N ARG A 109 -9.92 -5.39 -10.78
CA ARG A 109 -10.84 -6.54 -10.68
C ARG A 109 -10.58 -7.36 -9.42
N LEU A 110 -9.35 -7.34 -8.92
CA LEU A 110 -8.97 -7.99 -7.67
C LEU A 110 -9.61 -7.28 -6.47
N ASN A 111 -9.46 -5.96 -6.36
CA ASN A 111 -10.08 -5.19 -5.29
C ASN A 111 -11.62 -5.28 -5.33
N GLU A 112 -12.21 -5.26 -6.54
CA GLU A 112 -13.66 -5.46 -6.70
C GLU A 112 -14.08 -6.86 -6.26
N ALA A 113 -13.38 -7.91 -6.68
CA ALA A 113 -13.68 -9.28 -6.26
C ALA A 113 -13.59 -9.45 -4.74
N ILE A 114 -12.60 -8.83 -4.09
CA ILE A 114 -12.48 -8.80 -2.62
C ILE A 114 -13.65 -8.02 -2.00
N GLY A 115 -14.01 -6.86 -2.57
CA GLY A 115 -15.12 -6.03 -2.09
C GLY A 115 -16.50 -6.69 -2.16
N HIS A 116 -16.68 -7.66 -3.05
CA HIS A 116 -17.91 -8.47 -3.14
C HIS A 116 -18.01 -9.58 -2.09
N LEU A 117 -16.93 -9.88 -1.36
CA LEU A 117 -16.97 -10.86 -0.27
C LEU A 117 -17.76 -10.32 0.93
N PRO A 118 -18.39 -11.17 1.74
CA PRO A 118 -18.95 -10.77 3.03
C PRO A 118 -17.88 -10.07 3.92
N PRO A 119 -18.24 -9.07 4.75
CA PRO A 119 -17.27 -8.36 5.59
C PRO A 119 -16.40 -9.26 6.48
N ALA A 120 -16.97 -10.36 6.98
CA ALA A 120 -16.23 -11.35 7.76
C ALA A 120 -15.14 -12.06 6.95
N ASP A 121 -15.43 -12.37 5.68
CA ASP A 121 -14.47 -13.02 4.78
C ASP A 121 -13.38 -12.05 4.32
N GLN A 122 -13.72 -10.77 4.13
CA GLN A 122 -12.72 -9.72 3.87
C GLN A 122 -11.72 -9.61 5.02
N ALA A 123 -12.21 -9.50 6.26
CA ALA A 123 -11.36 -9.44 7.45
C ALA A 123 -10.53 -10.73 7.66
N ALA A 124 -11.12 -11.90 7.37
CA ALA A 124 -10.40 -13.17 7.42
C ALA A 124 -9.29 -13.24 6.36
N LEU A 125 -9.57 -12.81 5.13
CA LEU A 125 -8.61 -12.76 4.04
C LEU A 125 -7.44 -11.83 4.36
N GLU A 126 -7.72 -10.62 4.84
CA GLU A 126 -6.71 -9.65 5.29
C GLU A 126 -5.78 -10.28 6.33
N ARG A 127 -6.34 -10.85 7.40
CA ARG A 127 -5.56 -11.52 8.45
C ARG A 127 -4.71 -12.68 7.92
N ILE A 128 -5.26 -13.52 7.03
CA ILE A 128 -4.54 -14.67 6.45
C ILE A 128 -3.37 -14.19 5.57
N VAL A 129 -3.61 -13.22 4.69
CA VAL A 129 -2.58 -12.68 3.79
C VAL A 129 -1.47 -11.99 4.58
N SER A 130 -1.82 -11.16 5.57
CA SER A 130 -0.83 -10.52 6.44
C SER A 130 0.02 -11.54 7.20
N GLY A 131 -0.60 -12.61 7.74
CA GLY A 131 0.16 -13.68 8.40
C GLY A 131 1.13 -14.42 7.47
N LEU A 132 0.72 -14.67 6.22
CA LEU A 132 1.60 -15.26 5.20
C LEU A 132 2.76 -14.32 4.82
N LEU A 133 2.51 -13.01 4.73
CA LEU A 133 3.55 -12.02 4.46
C LEU A 133 4.58 -11.98 5.60
N THR A 134 4.14 -11.94 6.86
CA THR A 134 5.03 -11.97 8.03
C THR A 134 5.93 -13.20 8.03
N GLU A 135 5.40 -14.39 7.73
CA GLU A 135 6.20 -15.62 7.63
C GLU A 135 7.27 -15.51 6.53
N LEU A 136 6.90 -15.00 5.35
CA LEU A 136 7.84 -14.84 4.22
C LEU A 136 8.89 -13.75 4.45
N GLU A 137 8.55 -12.70 5.20
CA GLU A 137 9.44 -11.58 5.52
C GLU A 137 10.37 -11.90 6.71
N THR A 138 10.05 -12.91 7.53
CA THR A 138 10.92 -13.36 8.64
C THR A 138 12.31 -13.78 8.15
N ASP A 139 12.38 -14.38 6.96
CA ASP A 139 13.64 -14.79 6.32
C ASP A 139 14.33 -13.64 5.55
N ASN A 140 13.69 -12.47 5.43
CA ASN A 140 14.18 -11.32 4.67
C ASN A 140 13.65 -9.97 5.24
N PRO A 141 14.18 -9.51 6.38
CA PRO A 141 13.58 -8.43 7.20
C PRO A 141 13.73 -7.01 6.62
N GLN A 142 13.92 -6.87 5.30
CA GLN A 142 14.20 -5.59 4.66
C GLN A 142 12.96 -4.67 4.63
N LEU A 143 11.75 -5.23 4.64
CA LEU A 143 10.51 -4.48 4.65
C LEU A 143 9.45 -5.29 5.41
N THR A 144 8.84 -4.70 6.44
CA THR A 144 7.57 -5.19 6.97
C THR A 144 6.47 -4.25 6.53
N VAL A 145 5.47 -4.81 5.86
CA VAL A 145 4.35 -4.06 5.30
C VAL A 145 3.08 -4.44 6.05
N GLY A 146 2.41 -3.43 6.60
CA GLY A 146 1.14 -3.60 7.31
C GLY A 146 0.33 -2.31 7.28
N THR A 147 -0.54 -2.10 8.27
CA THR A 147 -1.29 -0.85 8.41
C THR A 147 -0.89 -0.10 9.68
N CYS A 148 -1.26 1.17 9.84
CA CYS A 148 -0.96 1.84 11.10
C CYS A 148 -1.85 1.34 12.26
N HIS A 149 -3.00 0.73 11.98
CA HIS A 149 -3.95 0.26 12.99
C HIS A 149 -3.36 -0.80 13.95
N ASP A 150 -2.48 -1.65 13.43
CA ASP A 150 -1.86 -2.78 14.12
C ASP A 150 -0.33 -2.60 14.27
N CYS A 151 0.14 -1.36 14.22
CA CYS A 151 1.56 -1.01 14.28
C CYS A 151 1.98 -0.63 15.71
N SER A 152 3.10 -1.17 16.19
CA SER A 152 3.70 -0.83 17.49
C SER A 152 4.07 0.66 17.62
N CYS A 153 4.30 1.33 16.48
CA CYS A 153 4.64 2.75 16.42
C CYS A 153 3.45 3.69 16.65
N LEU A 154 2.22 3.18 16.63
CA LEU A 154 1.01 3.99 16.80
C LEU A 154 0.77 4.32 18.28
N GLY A 155 0.52 5.59 18.58
CA GLY A 155 0.08 6.03 19.91
C GLY A 155 -0.70 7.34 19.86
N ALA A 156 -0.92 7.93 21.03
CA ALA A 156 -1.53 9.26 21.16
C ALA A 156 -0.47 10.28 21.61
N ASN A 157 -0.50 11.50 21.06
CA ASN A 157 0.44 12.58 21.43
C ASN A 157 -0.14 13.55 22.49
N GLY A 158 -1.18 13.14 23.22
CA GLY A 158 -1.77 13.93 24.31
C GLY A 158 -2.46 15.24 23.92
N LYS A 159 -2.58 15.56 22.62
CA LYS A 159 -3.34 16.70 22.07
C LYS A 159 -4.38 16.19 21.06
N ASP A 160 -5.64 16.59 21.27
CA ASP A 160 -6.79 16.45 20.35
C ASP A 160 -7.03 15.07 19.70
N GLU A 161 -7.15 14.00 20.49
CA GLU A 161 -7.56 12.64 20.03
C GLU A 161 -6.82 12.15 18.76
N ALA A 162 -5.66 12.73 18.48
CA ALA A 162 -4.97 12.55 17.22
C ALA A 162 -4.05 11.34 17.31
N PHE A 163 -4.19 10.46 16.34
CA PHE A 163 -3.28 9.34 16.17
C PHE A 163 -1.89 9.87 15.83
N TYR A 164 -0.85 9.27 16.40
CA TYR A 164 0.52 9.74 16.24
C TYR A 164 1.44 8.56 15.94
N CYS A 165 2.31 8.74 14.95
CA CYS A 165 3.36 7.78 14.65
C CYS A 165 4.64 8.22 15.37
N TRP A 166 5.04 7.50 16.43
CA TRP A 166 6.23 7.85 17.21
C TRP A 166 7.53 7.71 16.42
N ARG A 167 7.59 6.77 15.47
CA ARG A 167 8.77 6.56 14.62
C ARG A 167 9.00 7.67 13.59
N LYS A 168 7.92 8.33 13.14
CA LYS A 168 7.96 9.41 12.15
C LYS A 168 7.67 10.77 12.69
N GLU A 169 7.36 10.84 13.98
CA GLU A 169 7.05 12.06 14.70
C GLU A 169 5.98 12.90 13.97
N GLN A 170 4.95 12.23 13.45
CA GLN A 170 3.90 12.88 12.66
C GLN A 170 2.50 12.53 13.17
N THR A 171 1.59 13.48 12.99
CA THR A 171 0.16 13.28 13.27
C THR A 171 -0.50 12.52 12.11
N LEU A 172 -1.34 11.55 12.45
CA LEU A 172 -2.12 10.73 11.53
C LEU A 172 -3.62 11.02 11.70
N GLN A 173 -4.35 10.99 10.60
CA GLN A 173 -5.82 11.01 10.60
C GLN A 173 -6.36 9.58 10.73
N ARG A 174 -7.62 9.44 11.17
CA ARG A 174 -8.29 8.12 11.28
C ARG A 174 -8.23 7.31 9.98
N LYS A 175 -8.34 7.98 8.82
CA LYS A 175 -8.25 7.33 7.49
C LYS A 175 -6.85 6.77 7.19
N ASP A 176 -5.81 7.35 7.76
CA ASP A 176 -4.42 6.94 7.51
C ASP A 176 -4.09 5.62 8.22
N LEU A 177 -4.93 5.20 9.18
CA LEU A 177 -4.72 3.98 9.95
C LEU A 177 -4.90 2.71 9.15
N ASN A 178 -5.78 2.74 8.14
CA ASN A 178 -6.08 1.62 7.25
C ASN A 178 -5.29 1.70 5.94
N GLN A 179 -4.23 2.51 5.91
CA GLN A 179 -3.36 2.69 4.75
C GLN A 179 -2.06 1.93 4.94
N ILE A 180 -1.47 1.50 3.81
CA ILE A 180 -0.22 0.75 3.77
C ILE A 180 0.90 1.55 4.46
N CYS A 181 1.55 0.90 5.42
CA CYS A 181 2.73 1.37 6.12
C CYS A 181 3.91 0.47 5.76
N ILE A 182 4.88 0.99 5.01
CA ILE A 182 6.13 0.27 4.67
C ILE A 182 7.19 0.31 5.77
N GLN A 183 6.82 0.91 6.90
CA GLN A 183 7.59 1.01 8.14
C GLN A 183 6.78 0.42 9.28
N HIS A 184 5.91 -0.53 8.95
CA HIS A 184 5.14 -1.25 9.94
C HIS A 184 6.11 -1.99 10.85
N GLU A 185 5.76 -1.99 12.12
CA GLU A 185 6.41 -2.83 13.13
C GLU A 185 5.27 -3.59 13.82
N PRO A 186 5.24 -4.92 13.70
CA PRO A 186 4.17 -5.71 14.31
C PRO A 186 4.22 -5.51 15.83
N VAL A 187 3.04 -5.43 16.44
CA VAL A 187 2.94 -5.49 17.90
C VAL A 187 3.42 -6.88 18.31
N ALA A 188 4.47 -6.95 19.13
CA ALA A 188 4.94 -8.23 19.65
C ALA A 188 3.79 -8.92 20.41
N ASP A 189 3.48 -10.16 20.05
CA ASP A 189 2.53 -10.99 20.80
C ASP A 189 3.00 -11.04 22.26
N ARG A 190 2.11 -10.64 23.17
CA ARG A 190 2.29 -10.79 24.63
C ARG A 190 1.66 -12.07 25.11
#